data_AF-A0A961IU38-F1
#
_entry.id   AF-A0A961IU38-F1
#
_cell.length_a   1.000
_cell.length_b   1.000
_cell.length_c   1.000
_cell.angle_alpha   90.00
_cell.angle_beta   90.00
_cell.angle_gamma   90.00
#
_symmetry.space_group_name_H-M   'P 1'
#
loop_
_entity.id
_entity.type
_entity.pdbx_description
1 polymer ?
#
loop_
_entity_poly.entity_id
_entity_poly.type
_entity_poly.pdbx_seq_one_letter_code
_entity_poly.pdbx_strand_id
1 'polypeptide(L)'
;AEIMTIALAAIPPSNIWMEAATLATVALGITVAVYGSVALLVKMDDLGLRMVERGRLGVTRALGNGLVKGMPWFMKALTIVGTAAMLWVGGNIVVHGLHNLGWDPIYDFIHHWSEIVAHGVGEGLAGAAGWATTATLDGIFGLAWGIVLIPVATRVIGPAIAAVTGKAAKGH
;
A
#
# COMPACT_ATOMS: atom_id res chain seq x y z
N ALA A 1 9.10 1.31 10.79
CA ALA A 1 10.42 1.72 10.29
C ALA A 1 10.60 1.47 8.77
N GLU A 2 9.67 0.79 8.10
CA GLU A 2 9.77 0.39 6.68
C GLU A 2 9.56 1.54 5.68
N ILE A 3 8.70 2.51 5.99
CA ILE A 3 8.47 3.67 5.09
C ILE A 3 9.74 4.50 4.90
N MET A 4 10.59 4.59 5.94
CA MET A 4 11.85 5.33 5.85
C MET A 4 12.89 4.61 4.99
N THR A 5 12.93 3.28 5.02
CA THR A 5 13.83 2.50 4.17
C THR A 5 13.39 2.54 2.71
N ILE A 6 12.09 2.56 2.43
CA ILE A 6 11.55 2.76 1.08
C ILE A 6 11.88 4.16 0.57
N ALA A 7 11.67 5.20 1.40
CA ALA A 7 12.00 6.57 1.03
C ALA A 7 13.51 6.73 0.75
N LEU A 8 14.36 6.10 1.57
CA LEU A 8 15.80 6.10 1.37
C LEU A 8 16.22 5.41 0.07
N ALA A 9 15.63 4.25 -0.25
CA ALA A 9 15.94 3.52 -1.49
C ALA A 9 15.54 4.29 -2.77
N ALA A 10 14.62 5.26 -2.68
CA ALA A 10 14.19 6.08 -3.80
C ALA A 10 15.03 7.35 -4.01
N ILE A 11 15.94 7.69 -3.09
CA ILE A 11 16.77 8.91 -3.18
C ILE A 11 18.04 8.59 -3.98
N PRO A 12 18.35 9.35 -5.06
CA PRO A 12 19.62 9.20 -5.77
C PRO A 12 20.81 9.45 -4.84
N PRO A 13 21.97 8.79 -5.06
CA PRO A 13 23.14 9.01 -4.23
C PRO A 13 23.52 10.50 -4.22
N SER A 14 23.42 11.13 -3.04
CA SER A 14 23.62 12.56 -2.84
C SER A 14 24.36 12.83 -1.51
N ASN A 15 24.54 14.10 -1.13
CA ASN A 15 25.12 14.44 0.17
C ASN A 15 24.17 14.04 1.31
N ILE A 16 24.70 13.54 2.42
CA ILE A 16 23.98 13.23 3.67
C ILE A 16 23.00 14.34 4.07
N TRP A 17 23.37 15.61 3.88
CA TRP A 17 22.49 16.75 4.19
C TRP A 17 21.23 16.81 3.31
N MET A 18 21.35 16.46 2.03
CA MET A 18 20.22 16.41 1.08
C MET A 18 19.31 15.23 1.42
N GLU A 19 19.90 14.05 1.64
CA GLU A 19 19.17 12.84 2.03
C GLU A 19 18.41 13.05 3.35
N ALA A 20 19.07 13.62 4.37
CA ALA A 20 18.46 13.93 5.66
C ALA A 20 17.29 14.92 5.51
N ALA A 21 17.45 15.97 4.68
CA ALA A 21 16.39 16.93 4.43
C ALA A 21 15.19 16.28 3.73
N THR A 22 15.43 15.47 2.68
CA THR A 22 14.36 14.76 1.96
C THR A 22 13.63 13.78 2.87
N LEU A 23 14.36 12.97 3.65
CA LEU A 23 13.77 12.02 4.59
C LEU A 23 12.95 12.74 5.67
N ALA A 24 13.43 13.87 6.20
CA ALA A 24 12.69 14.68 7.17
C ALA A 24 11.38 15.24 6.57
N THR A 25 11.42 15.75 5.34
CA THR A 25 10.23 16.24 4.63
C THR A 25 9.22 15.11 4.40
N VAL A 26 9.67 13.94 3.92
CA VAL A 26 8.79 12.78 3.69
C VAL A 26 8.20 12.29 5.01
N ALA A 27 9.00 12.19 6.07
CA ALA A 27 8.54 11.75 7.38
C ALA A 27 7.44 12.68 7.94
N LEU A 28 7.64 14.00 7.87
CA LEU A 28 6.63 14.97 8.28
C LEU A 28 5.40 14.92 7.39
N GLY A 29 5.59 14.86 6.07
CA GLY A 29 4.50 14.82 5.08
C GLY A 29 3.59 13.61 5.29
N ILE A 30 4.16 12.41 5.43
CA ILE A 30 3.40 11.18 5.67
C ILE A 30 2.73 11.20 7.05
N THR A 31 3.40 11.73 8.08
CA THR A 31 2.79 11.90 9.42
C THR A 31 1.52 12.75 9.34
N VAL A 32 1.62 13.92 8.72
CA VAL A 32 0.47 14.82 8.56
C VAL A 32 -0.60 14.19 7.68
N ALA A 33 -0.22 13.54 6.57
CA ALA A 33 -1.18 12.91 5.66
C ALA A 33 -1.94 11.78 6.36
N VAL A 34 -1.25 10.81 6.98
CA VAL A 34 -1.88 9.64 7.60
C VAL A 34 -2.72 10.05 8.81
N TYR A 35 -2.14 10.76 9.77
CA TYR A 35 -2.88 11.15 10.98
C TYR A 35 -3.95 12.20 10.69
N GLY A 36 -3.70 13.12 9.75
CA GLY A 36 -4.67 14.11 9.31
C GLY A 36 -5.86 13.47 8.61
N SER A 37 -5.64 12.53 7.69
CA SER A 37 -6.71 11.77 7.05
C SER A 37 -7.52 10.96 8.06
N VAL A 38 -6.86 10.25 8.98
CA VAL A 38 -7.56 9.49 10.05
C VAL A 38 -8.38 10.43 10.93
N ALA A 39 -7.84 11.59 11.34
CA ALA A 39 -8.57 12.56 12.13
C ALA A 39 -9.79 13.13 11.39
N LEU A 40 -9.67 13.38 10.08
CA LEU A 40 -10.78 13.83 9.24
C LEU A 40 -11.86 12.76 9.13
N LEU A 41 -11.48 11.49 8.93
CA LEU A 41 -12.41 10.36 8.88
C LEU A 41 -13.19 10.20 10.19
N VAL A 42 -12.50 10.21 11.34
CA VAL A 42 -13.15 10.13 12.66
C VAL A 42 -14.07 11.33 12.88
N LYS A 43 -13.65 12.53 12.48
CA LYS A 43 -14.47 13.73 12.61
C LYS A 43 -15.75 13.65 11.77
N MET A 44 -15.68 13.09 10.57
CA MET A 44 -16.86 12.91 9.71
C MET A 44 -17.85 11.92 10.33
N ASP A 45 -17.39 10.85 10.96
CA ASP A 45 -18.23 9.90 11.68
C ASP A 45 -18.95 10.56 12.88
N ASP A 46 -18.18 11.25 13.73
CA ASP A 46 -18.71 12.01 14.87
C ASP A 46 -19.73 13.09 14.44
N LEU A 47 -19.45 13.80 13.33
CA LEU A 47 -20.35 14.80 12.78
C LEU A 47 -21.64 14.17 12.26
N GLY A 48 -21.56 13.00 11.62
CA GLY A 48 -22.73 12.24 11.17
C GLY A 48 -23.66 11.90 12.33
N LEU A 49 -23.11 11.35 13.42
CA LEU A 49 -23.87 11.04 14.64
C LEU A 49 -24.51 12.29 15.25
N ARG A 50 -23.74 13.38 15.38
CA ARG A 50 -24.24 14.67 15.91
C ARG A 50 -25.37 15.24 15.06
N MET A 51 -25.33 15.10 13.74
CA MET A 51 -26.40 15.55 12.83
C MET A 51 -27.68 14.72 13.00
N VAL A 52 -27.56 13.41 13.28
CA VAL A 52 -28.71 12.55 13.58
C VAL A 52 -29.36 12.94 14.90
N GLU A 53 -28.57 13.09 15.96
CA GLU A 53 -29.09 13.37 17.31
C GLU A 53 -29.65 14.80 17.45
N ARG A 54 -28.89 15.80 16.99
CA ARG A 54 -29.17 17.23 17.27
C ARG A 54 -29.69 18.02 16.08
N GLY A 55 -29.83 17.39 14.91
CA GLY A 55 -30.33 18.07 13.70
C GLY A 55 -31.77 18.57 13.87
N ARG A 56 -31.98 19.88 13.71
CA ARG A 56 -33.32 20.51 13.75
C ARG A 56 -34.11 20.32 12.44
N LEU A 57 -33.41 20.05 11.33
CA LEU A 57 -34.02 19.89 10.00
C LEU A 57 -34.06 18.40 9.60
N GLY A 58 -35.13 17.98 8.92
CA GLY A 58 -35.26 16.61 8.42
C GLY A 58 -34.15 16.23 7.44
N VAL A 59 -33.72 17.17 6.60
CA VAL A 59 -32.62 17.00 5.63
C VAL A 59 -31.28 16.77 6.34
N THR A 60 -30.97 17.51 7.41
CA THR A 60 -29.70 17.33 8.15
C THR A 60 -29.66 15.99 8.88
N ARG A 61 -30.80 15.53 9.41
CA ARG A 61 -30.91 14.19 10.00
C ARG A 61 -30.76 13.09 8.95
N ALA A 62 -31.37 13.26 7.78
CA ALA A 62 -31.26 12.30 6.68
C ALA A 62 -29.81 12.17 6.17
N LEU A 63 -29.11 13.30 6.00
CA LEU A 63 -27.69 13.31 5.64
C LEU A 63 -26.81 12.67 6.72
N GLY A 64 -27.02 13.00 8.00
CA GLY A 64 -26.30 12.35 9.11
C GLY A 64 -26.51 10.83 9.15
N ASN A 65 -27.74 10.37 8.93
CA ASN A 65 -28.07 8.93 8.89
C ASN A 65 -27.39 8.24 7.70
N GLY A 66 -27.32 8.92 6.55
CA GLY A 66 -26.60 8.44 5.37
C GLY A 66 -25.09 8.29 5.63
N LEU A 67 -24.47 9.29 6.28
CA LEU A 67 -23.06 9.24 6.65
C LEU A 67 -22.76 8.06 7.58
N VAL A 68 -23.48 7.94 8.69
CA VAL A 68 -23.25 6.88 9.70
C VAL A 68 -23.48 5.48 9.11
N LYS A 69 -24.52 5.30 8.28
CA LYS A 69 -24.76 4.02 7.60
C LYS A 69 -23.74 3.71 6.50
N GLY A 70 -23.13 4.74 5.91
CA GLY A 70 -22.09 4.60 4.90
C GLY A 70 -20.71 4.22 5.48
N MET A 71 -20.43 4.61 6.72
CA MET A 71 -19.12 4.37 7.36
C MET A 71 -18.64 2.92 7.33
N PRO A 72 -19.46 1.89 7.65
CA PRO A 72 -19.01 0.50 7.58
C PRO A 72 -18.60 0.06 6.17
N TRP A 73 -19.28 0.56 5.14
CA TRP A 73 -18.94 0.24 3.75
C TRP A 73 -17.67 0.96 3.31
N PHE A 74 -17.52 2.23 3.70
CA PHE A 74 -16.29 3.00 3.48
C PHE A 74 -15.08 2.32 4.12
N MET A 75 -15.18 1.89 5.38
CA MET A 75 -14.09 1.20 6.09
C MET A 75 -13.74 -0.16 5.45
N LYS A 76 -14.75 -0.89 4.95
CA LYS A 76 -14.51 -2.13 4.17
C LYS A 76 -13.78 -1.84 2.86
N ALA A 77 -14.22 -0.82 2.11
CA ALA A 77 -13.56 -0.41 0.88
C ALA A 77 -12.10 0.00 1.16
N LEU A 78 -11.86 0.80 2.20
CA LEU A 78 -10.52 1.19 2.61
C LEU A 78 -9.65 0.00 3.00
N THR A 79 -10.23 -1.03 3.64
CA THR A 79 -9.51 -2.27 3.97
C THR A 79 -9.10 -3.01 2.70
N ILE A 80 -10.02 -3.19 1.74
CA ILE A 80 -9.74 -3.87 0.47
C ILE A 80 -8.65 -3.13 -0.31
N VAL A 81 -8.79 -1.81 -0.43
CA VAL A 81 -7.81 -0.96 -1.12
C VAL A 81 -6.47 -0.99 -0.40
N GLY A 82 -6.47 -0.94 0.94
CA GLY A 82 -5.26 -1.02 1.75
C GLY A 82 -4.53 -2.35 1.58
N THR A 83 -5.25 -3.47 1.57
CA THR A 83 -4.65 -4.79 1.30
C THR A 83 -4.11 -4.89 -0.11
N ALA A 84 -4.83 -4.40 -1.12
CA ALA A 84 -4.35 -4.36 -2.50
C ALA A 84 -3.08 -3.51 -2.63
N ALA A 85 -3.03 -2.35 -1.98
CA ALA A 85 -1.86 -1.48 -1.95
C ALA A 85 -0.66 -2.15 -1.28
N MET A 86 -0.87 -2.85 -0.15
CA MET A 86 0.21 -3.58 0.52
C MET A 86 0.78 -4.72 -0.34
N LEU A 87 -0.07 -5.46 -1.06
CA LEU A 87 0.39 -6.51 -1.97
C LEU A 87 1.18 -5.94 -3.15
N TRP A 88 0.72 -4.82 -3.71
CA TRP A 88 1.40 -4.15 -4.79
C TRP A 88 2.76 -3.60 -4.34
N VAL A 89 2.81 -2.85 -3.23
CA VAL A 89 4.06 -2.31 -2.68
C VAL A 89 5.02 -3.45 -2.33
N GLY A 90 4.53 -4.53 -1.69
CA GLY A 90 5.35 -5.70 -1.39
C GLY A 90 5.89 -6.40 -2.64
N GLY A 91 5.08 -6.51 -3.71
CA GLY A 91 5.50 -7.05 -5.00
C GLY A 91 6.65 -6.26 -5.60
N ASN A 92 6.52 -4.93 -5.68
CA ASN A 92 7.56 -4.05 -6.19
C ASN A 92 8.86 -4.16 -5.37
N ILE A 93 8.77 -4.20 -4.04
CA ILE A 93 9.93 -4.37 -3.14
C ILE A 93 10.64 -5.70 -3.43
N VAL A 94 9.90 -6.79 -3.65
CA VAL A 94 10.50 -8.10 -3.94
C VAL A 94 11.18 -8.07 -5.31
N VAL A 95 10.51 -7.57 -6.36
CA VAL A 95 11.09 -7.49 -7.71
C VAL A 95 12.38 -6.66 -7.72
N HIS A 96 12.36 -5.46 -7.13
CA HIS A 96 13.54 -4.59 -7.06
C HIS A 96 14.60 -5.14 -6.10
N GLY A 97 14.19 -5.78 -5.00
CA GLY A 97 15.09 -6.45 -4.08
C GLY A 97 15.85 -7.61 -4.73
N LEU A 98 15.18 -8.39 -5.59
CA LEU A 98 15.80 -9.46 -6.37
C LEU A 98 16.80 -8.91 -7.39
N HIS A 99 16.44 -7.84 -8.10
CA HIS A 99 17.35 -7.14 -9.01
C HIS A 99 18.62 -6.66 -8.29
N ASN A 100 18.45 -5.99 -7.14
CA ASN A 100 19.58 -5.54 -6.32
C ASN A 100 20.46 -6.68 -5.79
N LEU A 101 19.92 -7.89 -5.68
CA LEU A 101 20.65 -9.11 -5.27
C LEU A 101 21.33 -9.83 -6.45
N GLY A 102 21.19 -9.30 -7.68
CA GLY A 102 21.75 -9.85 -8.91
C GLY A 102 20.88 -10.91 -9.60
N TRP A 103 19.59 -10.99 -9.25
CA TRP A 103 18.63 -11.88 -9.91
C TRP A 103 17.61 -11.10 -10.73
N ASP A 104 18.00 -10.81 -11.97
CA ASP A 104 17.28 -9.91 -12.90
C ASP A 104 16.11 -10.49 -13.73
N PRO A 105 15.90 -11.82 -13.90
CA PRO A 105 14.91 -12.32 -14.87
C PRO A 105 13.49 -11.78 -14.72
N ILE A 106 13.06 -11.51 -13.47
CA ILE A 106 11.72 -10.99 -13.18
C ILE A 106 11.65 -9.50 -13.50
N TYR A 107 12.70 -8.75 -13.14
CA TYR A 107 12.81 -7.33 -13.42
C TYR A 107 12.85 -7.08 -14.93
N ASP A 108 13.72 -7.79 -15.65
CA ASP A 108 13.87 -7.68 -17.11
C ASP A 108 12.58 -8.03 -17.86
N PHE A 109 11.86 -9.06 -17.39
CA PHE A 109 10.55 -9.40 -17.97
C PHE A 109 9.56 -8.23 -17.85
N ILE A 110 9.45 -7.63 -16.67
CA ILE A 110 8.53 -6.51 -16.43
C ILE A 110 8.94 -5.28 -17.24
N HIS A 111 10.25 -4.98 -17.28
CA HIS A 111 10.79 -3.87 -18.06
C HIS A 111 10.57 -4.04 -19.56
N HIS A 112 10.78 -5.24 -20.10
CA HIS A 112 10.57 -5.51 -21.52
C HIS A 112 9.12 -5.28 -21.94
N TRP A 113 8.15 -5.77 -21.16
CA TRP A 113 6.73 -5.54 -21.43
C TRP A 113 6.35 -4.06 -21.28
N SER A 114 6.93 -3.37 -20.29
CA SER A 114 6.74 -1.93 -20.10
C SER A 114 7.23 -1.13 -21.30
N GLU A 115 8.41 -1.46 -21.84
CA GLU A 115 8.97 -0.82 -23.03
C GLU A 115 8.14 -1.11 -24.28
N ILE A 116 7.68 -2.34 -24.49
CA ILE A 116 6.81 -2.68 -25.62
C ILE A 116 5.54 -1.82 -25.60
N VAL A 117 4.91 -1.69 -24.44
CA VAL A 117 3.69 -0.88 -24.28
C VAL A 117 4.02 0.59 -24.47
N ALA A 118 5.10 1.09 -23.88
CA ALA A 118 5.51 2.50 -23.98
C ALA A 118 5.83 2.93 -25.43
N HIS A 119 6.49 2.07 -26.22
CA HIS A 119 6.77 2.34 -27.64
C HIS A 119 5.52 2.22 -28.54
N GLY A 120 4.46 1.55 -28.07
CA GLY A 120 3.19 1.42 -28.79
C GLY A 120 2.26 2.65 -28.65
N VAL A 121 2.60 3.61 -27.79
CA VAL A 121 1.81 4.83 -27.53
C VAL A 121 2.59 6.07 -27.96
N GLY A 122 1.90 7.19 -28.19
CA GLY A 122 2.56 8.46 -28.50
C GLY A 122 3.51 8.91 -27.39
N GLU A 123 4.60 9.60 -27.74
CA GLU A 123 5.69 10.00 -26.83
C GLU A 123 5.19 10.70 -25.55
N GLY A 124 4.11 11.47 -25.62
CA GLY A 124 3.51 12.14 -24.46
C GLY A 124 2.84 11.21 -23.44
N LEU A 125 2.49 9.98 -23.84
CA LEU A 125 1.87 8.97 -22.98
C LEU A 125 2.80 7.80 -22.65
N ALA A 126 3.94 7.67 -23.31
CA ALA A 126 4.88 6.57 -23.14
C ALA A 126 5.30 6.39 -21.66
N GLY A 127 5.59 7.48 -20.95
CA GLY A 127 5.95 7.42 -19.53
C GLY A 127 4.81 6.92 -18.63
N ALA A 128 3.57 7.39 -18.86
CA ALA A 128 2.41 6.96 -18.10
C ALA A 128 2.04 5.50 -18.41
N ALA A 129 2.16 5.08 -19.67
CA ALA A 129 1.86 3.73 -20.12
C ALA A 129 2.90 2.71 -19.61
N GLY A 130 4.18 3.06 -19.65
CA GLY A 130 5.25 2.26 -19.05
C GLY A 130 5.06 2.12 -17.55
N TRP A 131 4.84 3.24 -16.84
CA TRP A 131 4.56 3.21 -15.41
C TRP A 131 3.35 2.33 -15.08
N ALA A 132 2.23 2.47 -15.80
CA ALA A 132 1.02 1.69 -15.57
C ALA A 132 1.24 0.19 -15.82
N THR A 133 2.05 -0.15 -16.82
CA THR A 133 2.39 -1.55 -17.14
C THR A 133 3.25 -2.16 -16.05
N THR A 134 4.34 -1.50 -15.66
CA THR A 134 5.22 -1.92 -14.56
C THR A 134 4.43 -2.08 -13.26
N ALA A 135 3.63 -1.05 -12.91
CA ALA A 135 2.72 -1.06 -11.78
C ALA A 135 1.79 -2.27 -11.74
N THR A 136 1.16 -2.57 -12.87
CA THR A 136 0.20 -3.69 -12.97
C THR A 136 0.90 -5.02 -12.83
N LEU A 137 2.06 -5.20 -13.48
CA LEU A 137 2.83 -6.44 -13.42
C LEU A 137 3.42 -6.68 -12.02
N ASP A 138 3.96 -5.65 -11.37
CA ASP A 138 4.42 -5.70 -9.98
C ASP A 138 3.29 -6.11 -9.03
N GLY A 139 2.08 -5.55 -9.24
CA GLY A 139 0.89 -5.91 -8.47
C GLY A 139 0.46 -7.37 -8.66
N ILE A 140 0.45 -7.86 -9.89
CA ILE A 140 0.15 -9.27 -10.21
C ILE A 140 1.19 -10.20 -9.57
N PHE A 141 2.47 -9.85 -9.71
CA PHE A 141 3.55 -10.62 -9.10
C PHE A 141 3.44 -10.63 -7.57
N GLY A 142 3.22 -9.47 -6.94
CA GLY A 142 3.04 -9.35 -5.49
C GLY A 142 1.87 -10.19 -4.98
N LEU A 143 0.75 -10.22 -5.71
CA LEU A 143 -0.39 -11.07 -5.39
C LEU A 143 -0.04 -12.56 -5.52
N ALA A 144 0.56 -12.97 -6.63
CA ALA A 144 0.96 -14.37 -6.86
C ALA A 144 1.97 -14.84 -5.79
N TRP A 145 2.96 -14.01 -5.49
CA TRP A 145 3.95 -14.27 -4.46
C TRP A 145 3.32 -14.35 -3.07
N GLY A 146 2.40 -13.44 -2.74
CA GLY A 146 1.63 -13.47 -1.49
C GLY A 146 0.84 -14.78 -1.34
N ILE A 147 0.14 -15.22 -2.40
CA ILE A 147 -0.61 -16.49 -2.42
C ILE A 147 0.32 -17.69 -2.19
N VAL A 148 1.53 -17.68 -2.75
CA VAL A 148 2.52 -18.75 -2.56
C VAL A 148 3.13 -18.72 -1.15
N LEU A 149 3.38 -17.52 -0.59
CA LEU A 149 3.98 -17.38 0.73
C LEU A 149 3.03 -17.78 1.87
N ILE A 150 1.71 -17.55 1.75
CA ILE A 150 0.74 -17.92 2.79
C ILE A 150 0.81 -19.41 3.19
N PRO A 151 0.75 -20.41 2.29
CA PRO A 151 0.86 -21.82 2.65
C PRO A 151 2.26 -22.17 3.18
N VAL A 152 3.33 -21.53 2.68
CA VAL A 152 4.69 -21.76 3.18
C VAL A 152 4.83 -21.26 4.62
N ALA A 153 4.37 -20.04 4.89
CA ALA A 153 4.41 -19.45 6.22
C ALA A 153 3.58 -20.26 7.23
N THR A 154 2.38 -20.69 6.83
CA THR A 154 1.46 -21.42 7.73
C THR A 154 1.85 -22.89 7.91
N ARG A 155 2.29 -23.60 6.86
CA ARG A 155 2.57 -25.05 6.92
C ARG A 155 4.02 -25.42 7.15
N VAL A 156 4.97 -24.53 6.90
CA VAL A 156 6.41 -24.81 7.07
C VAL A 156 6.97 -24.01 8.23
N ILE A 157 6.80 -22.69 8.21
CA ILE A 157 7.41 -21.81 9.21
C ILE A 157 6.70 -21.90 10.57
N GLY A 158 5.36 -21.83 10.58
CA GLY A 158 4.54 -21.98 11.79
C GLY A 158 4.89 -23.22 12.63
N PRO A 159 4.87 -24.44 12.05
CA PRO A 159 5.26 -25.64 12.78
C PRO A 159 6.75 -25.72 13.09
N ALA A 160 7.66 -25.19 12.25
CA ALA A 160 9.08 -25.14 12.56
C ALA A 160 9.37 -24.24 13.78
N ILE A 161 8.74 -23.07 13.87
CA ILE A 161 8.85 -22.17 15.02
C ILE A 161 8.23 -22.82 16.26
N ALA A 162 7.07 -23.47 16.13
CA ALA A 162 6.43 -24.17 17.23
C ALA A 162 7.28 -25.34 17.75
N ALA A 163 7.97 -26.05 16.85
CA ALA A 163 8.89 -27.13 17.20
C ALA A 163 10.14 -26.63 17.96
N VAL A 164 10.63 -25.43 17.64
CA VAL A 164 11.81 -24.83 18.29
C VAL A 164 11.46 -24.09 19.59
N THR A 165 10.28 -23.48 19.68
CA THR A 165 9.90 -22.63 20.83
C THR A 165 8.94 -23.29 21.82
N GLY A 166 8.40 -24.47 21.50
CA GLY A 166 7.49 -25.23 22.37
C GLY A 166 6.12 -24.61 22.62
N LYS A 167 5.83 -23.43 22.05
CA LYS A 167 4.49 -22.81 22.07
C LYS A 167 3.75 -23.22 20.81
N ALA A 168 2.67 -23.97 20.98
CA ALA A 168 1.72 -24.25 19.91
C ALA A 168 1.28 -22.93 19.25
N ALA A 169 1.57 -22.78 17.97
CA ALA A 169 1.11 -21.65 17.18
C ALA A 169 -0.42 -21.69 17.13
N LYS A 170 -1.09 -20.81 17.86
CA LYS A 170 -2.52 -20.57 17.68
C LYS A 170 -2.70 -19.84 16.35
N GLY A 171 -2.96 -20.59 15.29
CA GLY A 171 -3.55 -20.04 14.06
C GLY A 171 -4.96 -19.53 14.36
N HIS A 172 -5.24 -18.32 13.92
CA HIS A 172 -6.61 -17.86 13.68
C HIS A 172 -6.96 -18.13 12.22
#